data_AF-A0A9D6BJA4-F1
#
_entry.id   AF-A0A9D6BJA4-F1
#
_cell.length_a   1.000
_cell.length_b   1.000
_cell.length_c   1.000
_cell.angle_alpha   90.00
_cell.angle_beta   90.00
_cell.angle_gamma   90.00
#
_symmetry.space_group_name_H-M   'P 1'
#
loop_
_entity.id
_entity.type
_entity.pdbx_description
1 polymer ?
#
loop_
_entity_poly.entity_id
_entity_poly.type
_entity_poly.pdbx_seq_one_letter_code
_entity_poly.pdbx_strand_id
1 'polypeptide(L)'
;MTASSAGTITRALDVLREAAAIKDQARTRGVALALWVLRGDCPDEWLVAFWDAAGSDHEIGRSQGMHAAYNGIVRQVRNRGGLPQTAAPLQSVAADPI
;
A
#
# COMPACT_ATOMS: atom_id res chain seq x y z
N MET A 1 -14.43 -3.21 -23.18
CA MET A 1 -13.13 -3.52 -22.55
C MET A 1 -13.37 -3.67 -21.06
N THR A 2 -13.39 -4.89 -20.53
CA THR A 2 -13.45 -5.11 -19.07
C THR A 2 -12.04 -4.91 -18.53
N ALA A 3 -11.82 -3.90 -17.69
CA ALA A 3 -10.54 -3.74 -17.00
C ALA A 3 -10.26 -5.01 -16.18
N SER A 4 -9.06 -5.58 -16.31
CA SER A 4 -8.65 -6.68 -15.45
C SER A 4 -8.59 -6.19 -14.00
N SER A 5 -9.03 -7.02 -13.04
CA SER A 5 -8.99 -6.70 -11.61
C SER A 5 -7.60 -6.23 -11.17
N ALA A 6 -6.54 -6.83 -11.72
CA ALA A 6 -5.15 -6.44 -11.48
C ALA A 6 -4.81 -5.02 -11.97
N GLY A 7 -5.42 -4.58 -13.08
CA GLY A 7 -5.28 -3.23 -13.60
C GLY A 7 -5.95 -2.20 -12.69
N THR A 8 -7.12 -2.52 -12.14
CA THR A 8 -7.84 -1.65 -11.19
C THR A 8 -7.08 -1.51 -9.88
N ILE A 9 -6.51 -2.60 -9.35
CA ILE A 9 -5.66 -2.58 -8.15
C ILE A 9 -4.43 -1.70 -8.37
N THR A 10 -3.72 -1.88 -9.49
CA THR A 10 -2.54 -1.06 -9.82
C THR A 10 -2.89 0.42 -9.84
N ARG A 11 -4.00 0.79 -10.50
CA ARG A 11 -4.47 2.20 -10.54
C ARG A 11 -4.83 2.74 -9.16
N ALA A 12 -5.44 1.93 -8.29
CA ALA A 12 -5.72 2.34 -6.92
C ALA A 12 -4.42 2.61 -6.14
N LEU A 13 -3.41 1.74 -6.27
CA LEU A 13 -2.10 1.95 -5.64
C LEU A 13 -1.39 3.21 -6.16
N ASP A 14 -1.47 3.50 -7.46
CA ASP A 14 -0.91 4.72 -8.04
C ASP A 14 -1.55 5.98 -7.43
N VAL A 15 -2.88 6.00 -7.27
CA VAL A 15 -3.59 7.12 -6.62
C VAL A 15 -3.14 7.30 -5.17
N LEU A 16 -2.95 6.22 -4.41
CA LEU A 16 -2.46 6.32 -3.02
C LEU A 16 -1.01 6.81 -2.97
N ARG A 17 -0.17 6.39 -3.93
CA ARG A 17 1.22 6.84 -4.04
C ARG A 17 1.31 8.32 -4.35
N GLU A 18 0.50 8.81 -5.28
CA GLU A 18 0.41 10.23 -5.61
C GLU A 18 -0.07 11.04 -4.40
N ALA A 19 -1.11 10.57 -3.71
CA ALA A 19 -1.62 11.19 -2.49
C ALA A 19 -0.56 11.29 -1.39
N ALA A 20 0.27 10.25 -1.21
CA ALA A 20 1.34 10.25 -0.21
C ALA A 20 2.45 11.28 -0.50
N ALA A 21 2.58 11.74 -1.75
CA ALA A 21 3.54 12.76 -2.15
C ALA A 21 3.03 14.21 -1.98
N ILE A 22 1.74 14.39 -1.69
CA ILE A 22 1.13 15.72 -1.48
C ILE A 22 1.56 16.28 -0.12
N LYS A 23 1.88 17.58 -0.08
CA LYS A 23 2.23 18.28 1.16
C LYS A 23 1.01 18.57 2.02
N ASP A 24 -0.12 18.92 1.42
CA ASP A 24 -1.38 19.21 2.13
C ASP A 24 -2.16 17.93 2.50
N GLN A 25 -3.36 18.11 3.06
CA GLN A 25 -4.28 16.98 3.27
C GLN A 25 -4.63 16.30 1.94
N ALA A 26 -4.58 14.97 1.93
CA ALA A 26 -4.86 14.16 0.74
C ALA A 26 -6.20 13.41 0.85
N ARG A 27 -7.11 13.87 1.73
CA ARG A 27 -8.43 13.26 1.96
C ARG A 27 -9.42 13.62 0.84
N THR A 28 -9.13 13.17 -0.37
CA THR A 28 -9.92 13.45 -1.57
C THR A 28 -10.87 12.31 -1.91
N ARG A 29 -11.87 12.59 -2.76
CA ARG A 29 -12.75 11.55 -3.31
C ARG A 29 -11.97 10.47 -4.08
N GLY A 30 -10.90 10.85 -4.78
CA GLY A 30 -10.05 9.91 -5.52
C GLY A 30 -9.40 8.89 -4.57
N VAL A 31 -8.86 9.36 -3.45
CA VAL A 31 -8.30 8.50 -2.40
C VAL A 31 -9.37 7.60 -1.79
N ALA A 32 -10.55 8.13 -1.47
CA ALA A 32 -11.65 7.31 -0.92
C ALA A 32 -12.05 6.17 -1.87
N LEU A 33 -12.15 6.43 -3.18
CA LEU A 33 -12.47 5.41 -4.18
C LEU A 33 -11.33 4.39 -4.35
N ALA A 34 -10.07 4.84 -4.33
CA ALA A 34 -8.92 3.95 -4.40
C ALA A 34 -8.88 2.98 -3.20
N LEU A 35 -9.14 3.48 -1.99
CA LEU A 35 -9.24 2.64 -0.80
C LEU A 35 -10.41 1.66 -0.89
N TRP A 36 -11.56 2.10 -1.41
CA TRP A 36 -12.72 1.22 -1.62
C TRP A 36 -12.41 0.04 -2.54
N VAL A 37 -11.70 0.30 -3.65
CA VAL A 37 -11.25 -0.75 -4.59
C VAL A 37 -10.43 -1.83 -3.89
N LEU A 38 -9.63 -1.46 -2.88
CA LEU A 38 -8.66 -2.35 -2.23
C LEU A 38 -9.23 -3.19 -1.08
N ARG A 39 -10.50 -3.02 -0.69
CA ARG A 39 -11.10 -3.72 0.47
C ARG A 39 -11.12 -5.26 0.36
N GLY A 40 -11.06 -5.81 -0.86
CA GLY A 40 -10.96 -7.26 -1.08
C GLY A 40 -9.54 -7.81 -0.93
N ASP A 41 -8.54 -6.97 -1.22
CA ASP A 41 -7.14 -7.37 -1.38
C ASP A 41 -6.25 -6.96 -0.20
N CYS A 42 -6.75 -6.07 0.66
CA CYS A 42 -6.03 -5.54 1.82
C CYS A 42 -6.94 -5.56 3.06
N PRO A 43 -6.42 -5.90 4.25
CA PRO A 43 -7.14 -5.70 5.51
C PRO A 43 -7.56 -4.25 5.72
N ASP A 44 -8.77 -4.04 6.27
CA ASP A 44 -9.40 -2.73 6.44
C ASP A 44 -8.58 -1.80 7.35
N GLU A 45 -7.82 -2.32 8.33
CA GLU A 45 -7.03 -1.49 9.24
C GLU A 45 -5.96 -0.65 8.54
N TRP A 46 -5.37 -1.18 7.46
CA TRP A 46 -4.39 -0.44 6.65
C TRP A 46 -5.06 0.64 5.80
N LEU A 47 -6.26 0.39 5.32
CA LEU A 47 -7.04 1.34 4.52
C LEU A 47 -7.52 2.52 5.40
N VAL A 48 -8.01 2.22 6.60
CA VAL A 48 -8.40 3.22 7.61
C VAL A 48 -7.20 4.05 8.03
N ALA A 49 -6.07 3.40 8.35
CA ALA A 49 -4.84 4.11 8.73
C ALA A 49 -4.38 5.11 7.66
N PHE A 50 -4.45 4.74 6.37
CA PHE A 50 -4.14 5.65 5.28
C PHE A 50 -5.12 6.84 5.24
N TRP A 51 -6.43 6.58 5.35
CA TRP A 51 -7.47 7.61 5.32
C TRP A 51 -7.37 8.61 6.48
N ASP A 52 -7.01 8.12 7.67
CA ASP A 52 -6.82 8.96 8.86
C ASP A 52 -5.56 9.80 8.76
N ALA A 53 -4.45 9.20 8.31
CA ALA A 53 -3.22 9.95 8.06
C ALA A 53 -3.44 11.05 7.01
N ALA A 54 -4.11 10.74 5.89
CA ALA A 54 -4.37 11.68 4.80
C ALA A 54 -5.21 12.90 5.22
N GLY A 55 -6.02 12.79 6.27
CA GLY A 55 -6.83 13.88 6.82
C GLY A 55 -6.23 14.57 8.04
N SER A 56 -5.04 14.17 8.50
CA SER A 56 -4.39 14.79 9.66
C SER A 56 -3.89 16.19 9.32
N ASP A 57 -3.96 17.13 10.26
CA ASP A 57 -3.38 18.48 10.10
C ASP A 57 -1.87 18.52 10.35
N HIS A 58 -1.32 17.54 11.06
CA HIS A 58 0.10 17.49 11.39
C HIS A 58 0.93 17.02 10.19
N GLU A 59 1.61 17.93 9.48
CA GLU A 59 2.34 17.63 8.23
C GLU A 59 3.28 16.44 8.33
N ILE A 60 4.17 16.43 9.33
CA ILE A 60 5.15 15.36 9.51
C ILE A 60 4.44 14.03 9.81
N GLY A 61 3.49 14.04 10.75
CA GLY A 61 2.74 12.86 11.13
C GLY A 61 1.86 12.31 10.00
N ARG A 62 1.26 13.20 9.20
CA ARG A 62 0.48 12.90 8.00
C ARG A 62 1.36 12.19 6.97
N SER A 63 2.49 12.80 6.59
CA SER A 63 3.40 12.21 5.60
C SER A 63 3.90 10.83 6.06
N GLN A 64 4.39 10.72 7.29
CA GLN A 64 4.88 9.45 7.84
C GLN A 64 3.78 8.39 7.93
N GLY A 65 2.59 8.79 8.40
CA GLY A 65 1.43 7.90 8.51
C GLY A 65 0.94 7.39 7.15
N MET A 66 0.85 8.27 6.15
CA MET A 66 0.47 7.88 4.79
C MET A 66 1.48 6.91 4.17
N HIS A 67 2.78 7.16 4.33
CA HIS A 67 3.82 6.26 3.83
C HIS A 67 3.82 4.90 4.54
N ALA A 68 3.69 4.89 5.87
CA ALA A 68 3.61 3.65 6.65
C ALA A 68 2.40 2.81 6.24
N ALA A 69 1.22 3.44 6.15
CA ALA A 69 0.00 2.77 5.74
C ALA A 69 0.09 2.26 4.29
N TYR A 70 0.60 3.08 3.35
CA TYR A 70 0.80 2.70 1.96
C TYR A 70 1.71 1.47 1.81
N ASN A 71 2.84 1.44 2.52
CA ASN A 71 3.76 0.30 2.49
C ASN A 71 3.09 -0.98 3.03
N GLY A 72 2.27 -0.86 4.08
CA GLY A 72 1.44 -1.96 4.57
C GLY A 72 0.47 -2.46 3.51
N ILE A 73 -0.29 -1.56 2.87
CA ILE A 73 -1.24 -1.89 1.78
C ILE A 73 -0.53 -2.64 0.65
N VAL A 74 0.58 -2.10 0.13
CA VAL A 74 1.35 -2.73 -0.95
C VAL A 74 1.81 -4.13 -0.58
N ARG A 75 2.27 -4.34 0.66
CA ARG A 75 2.67 -5.67 1.15
C ARG A 75 1.50 -6.63 1.19
N GLN A 76 0.33 -6.22 1.68
CA GLN A 76 -0.86 -7.07 1.80
C GLN A 76 -1.41 -7.46 0.43
N VAL A 77 -1.52 -6.49 -0.48
CA VAL A 77 -1.96 -6.71 -1.86
C VAL A 77 -1.02 -7.69 -2.58
N ARG A 78 0.30 -7.58 -2.40
CA ARG A 78 1.27 -8.52 -2.98
C ARG A 78 1.10 -9.94 -2.45
N ASN A 79 0.88 -10.09 -1.14
CA ASN A 79 0.74 -11.39 -0.49
C ASN A 79 -0.58 -12.09 -0.82
N ARG A 80 -1.66 -11.35 -1.08
CA ARG A 80 -2.97 -11.91 -1.47
C ARG A 80 -3.15 -12.05 -2.99
N GLY A 81 -2.55 -11.16 -3.76
CA GLY A 81 -2.75 -11.03 -5.21
C GLY A 81 -1.73 -11.74 -6.10
N GLY A 82 -0.81 -12.54 -5.54
CA GLY A 82 0.13 -13.35 -6.34
C GLY A 82 1.08 -12.53 -7.22
N LEU A 83 1.54 -11.36 -6.75
CA LEU A 83 2.71 -10.73 -7.37
C LEU A 83 3.93 -11.59 -7.02
N PRO A 84 4.69 -12.13 -7.99
CA PRO A 84 5.79 -13.03 -7.72
C PRO A 84 6.77 -12.38 -6.75
N GLN A 85 6.95 -13.02 -5.59
CA GLN A 85 8.03 -12.71 -4.67
C GLN A 85 9.34 -13.08 -5.39
N THR A 86 9.97 -12.12 -6.06
CA THR A 86 11.37 -12.28 -6.47
C THR A 86 12.25 -12.07 -5.25
N ALA A 87 12.20 -13.02 -4.32
CA ALA A 87 13.17 -13.13 -3.24
C ALA A 87 13.60 -14.60 -3.20
N ALA A 88 14.66 -14.90 -3.94
CA ALA A 88 15.33 -16.18 -3.83
C ALA A 88 15.81 -16.35 -2.37
N PRO A 89 15.57 -17.51 -1.73
CA PRO A 89 16.07 -17.75 -0.38
C PRO A 89 17.59 -17.82 -0.43
N LEU A 90 18.25 -16.96 0.35
CA LEU A 90 19.68 -17.08 0.64
C LEU A 90 19.88 -18.41 1.37
N GLN A 91 20.39 -19.41 0.65
CA GLN A 91 20.83 -20.66 1.25
C GLN A 91 22.00 -20.35 2.18
N SER A 92 21.76 -20.46 3.48
CA SER A 92 22.81 -20.46 4.49
C SER A 92 23.60 -21.76 4.32
N VAL A 93 24.77 -21.67 3.69
CA VAL A 93 25.80 -22.71 3.81
C VAL A 93 26.28 -22.67 5.25
N ALA A 94 25.87 -23.69 6.02
CA ALA A 94 26.47 -24.00 7.29
C ALA A 94 27.95 -24.33 7.04
N ALA A 95 28.85 -23.52 7.61
CA ALA A 95 30.26 -23.86 7.68
C ALA A 95 30.43 -24.86 8.84
N ASP A 96 30.87 -26.07 8.51
CA ASP A 96 31.29 -27.07 9.49
C ASP A 96 32.49 -26.54 10.30
N PRO A 97 32.50 -26.68 11.64
CA PRO A 97 33.68 -26.40 12.43
C PRO A 97 34.67 -27.57 12.38
N ILE A 98 35.95 -27.24 12.24
CA ILE A 98 37.11 -28.13 12.46
C ILE A 98 37.32 -28.36 13.96
#